data_AF-G3UWV2-F1
#
_entry.id   AF-G3UWV2-F1
#
_cell.length_a   1.000
_cell.length_b   1.000
_cell.length_c   1.000
_cell.angle_alpha   90.00
_cell.angle_beta   90.00
_cell.angle_gamma   90.00
#
_symmetry.space_group_name_H-M   'P 1'
#
loop_
_entity.id
_entity.type
_entity.pdbx_description
1 polymer ?
#
loop_
_entity_poly.entity_id
_entity_poly.type
_entity_poly.pdbx_seq_one_letter_code
_entity_poly.pdbx_strand_id
1 'polypeptide(L)'
;MAQVVMSALPAEDEESSESRMVVTFLMSALESMCKELAKSKAEVACIAVYETDVFVVGTERGRAFVNTRKDFQKDFVKYCVEEEEKAAEMHKMKSTTQANRMSVDAVEIETLRKTVEDYFCFCYGKALGKSTVVPVPYEKMLRDQSAVVVQGLPEGVAFKHPEHYDLAT
;
A
#
# COMPACT_ATOMS: atom_id res chain seq x y z
N MET A 1 -35.08 41.93 -13.16
CA MET A 1 -34.97 40.59 -12.56
C MET A 1 -33.54 40.13 -12.79
N ALA A 2 -32.72 40.08 -11.74
CA ALA A 2 -31.33 39.65 -11.81
C ALA A 2 -31.28 38.13 -11.63
N GLN A 3 -30.72 37.40 -12.60
CA GLN A 3 -30.49 35.97 -12.51
C GLN A 3 -29.02 35.76 -12.12
N VAL A 4 -28.80 35.28 -10.90
CA VAL A 4 -27.50 34.77 -10.46
C VAL A 4 -27.35 33.38 -11.06
N VAL A 5 -26.43 33.25 -12.02
CA VAL A 5 -25.92 31.95 -12.45
C VAL A 5 -24.78 31.62 -11.51
N MET A 6 -25.00 30.68 -10.60
CA MET A 6 -23.92 30.06 -9.84
C MET A 6 -23.19 29.10 -10.77
N SER A 7 -21.97 29.47 -11.16
CA SER A 7 -21.02 28.54 -11.75
C SER A 7 -20.52 27.61 -10.65
N ALA A 8 -20.93 26.35 -10.71
CA ALA A 8 -20.22 25.27 -10.05
C ALA A 8 -18.93 24.98 -10.86
N LEU A 9 -17.78 25.13 -10.21
CA LEU A 9 -16.45 24.76 -10.69
C LEU A 9 -15.85 23.73 -9.70
N PRO A 10 -14.83 22.97 -10.12
CA PRO A 10 -14.76 21.52 -9.96
C PRO A 10 -14.18 21.08 -8.62
N ALA A 11 -14.71 19.99 -8.07
CA ALA A 11 -14.34 19.44 -6.77
C ALA A 11 -13.00 18.67 -6.74
N GLU A 12 -12.20 18.68 -7.83
CA GLU A 12 -11.01 17.82 -7.94
C GLU A 12 -9.69 18.57 -7.64
N ASP A 13 -9.68 19.91 -7.73
CA ASP A 13 -8.50 20.74 -7.44
C ASP A 13 -8.38 21.06 -5.93
N GLU A 14 -9.52 21.16 -5.23
CA GLU A 14 -9.58 21.47 -3.80
C GLU A 14 -9.02 20.34 -2.93
N GLU A 15 -9.21 19.07 -3.30
CA GLU A 15 -8.73 17.91 -2.53
C GLU A 15 -7.22 17.72 -2.64
N SER A 16 -6.63 17.98 -3.83
CA SER A 16 -5.17 18.03 -4.01
C SER A 16 -4.57 19.21 -3.25
N SER A 17 -5.24 20.37 -3.24
CA SER A 17 -4.82 21.54 -2.46
C SER A 17 -4.83 21.26 -0.96
N GLU A 18 -5.89 20.64 -0.43
CA GLU A 18 -5.98 20.26 0.99
C GLU A 18 -4.89 19.24 1.37
N SER A 19 -4.69 18.21 0.55
CA SER A 19 -3.66 17.19 0.77
C SER A 19 -2.25 17.78 0.75
N ARG A 20 -1.97 18.70 -0.19
CA ARG A 20 -0.69 19.44 -0.24
C ARG A 20 -0.46 20.31 1.00
N MET A 21 -1.52 20.93 1.54
CA MET A 21 -1.43 21.66 2.79
C MET A 21 -1.07 20.74 3.97
N VAL A 22 -1.67 19.55 4.04
CA VAL A 22 -1.32 18.54 5.06
C VAL A 22 0.14 18.12 4.96
N VAL A 23 0.61 17.80 3.75
CA VAL A 23 2.01 17.41 3.51
C VAL A 23 2.96 18.53 3.93
N THR A 24 2.66 19.77 3.55
CA THR A 24 3.48 20.94 3.92
C THR A 24 3.54 21.16 5.44
N PHE A 25 2.42 20.98 6.14
CA PHE A 25 2.36 21.06 7.59
C PHE A 25 3.24 19.99 8.25
N LEU A 26 3.15 18.74 7.79
CA LEU A 26 3.99 17.64 8.28
C LEU A 26 5.48 17.87 8.00
N MET A 27 5.83 18.40 6.83
CA MET A 27 7.22 18.76 6.50
C MET A 27 7.76 19.85 7.44
N SER A 28 6.92 20.81 7.83
CA SER A 28 7.29 21.85 8.81
C SER A 28 7.56 21.25 10.20
N ALA A 29 6.77 20.26 10.62
CA ALA A 29 7.00 19.55 11.88
C ALA A 29 8.31 18.74 11.85
N LEU A 30 8.59 18.02 10.76
CA LEU A 30 9.84 17.29 10.56
C LEU A 30 11.06 18.23 10.57
N GLU A 31 10.95 19.40 9.96
CA GLU A 31 12.00 20.41 10.02
C GLU A 31 12.28 20.86 11.46
N SER A 32 11.24 21.06 12.27
CA SER A 32 11.41 21.39 13.69
C SER A 32 12.10 20.27 14.45
N MET A 33 11.76 19.01 14.18
CA MET A 33 12.46 17.87 14.78
C MET A 33 13.93 17.81 14.38
N CYS A 34 14.24 18.05 13.10
CA CYS A 34 15.62 18.07 12.61
C CYS A 34 16.45 19.15 13.32
N LYS A 35 15.86 20.31 13.62
CA LYS A 35 16.51 21.37 14.41
C LYS A 35 16.82 20.93 15.84
N GLU A 36 15.93 20.19 16.49
CA GLU A 36 16.19 19.63 17.82
C GLU A 36 17.29 18.56 17.80
N LEU A 37 17.31 17.70 16.77
CA LEU A 37 18.36 16.70 16.59
C LEU A 37 19.75 17.33 16.37
N ALA A 38 19.81 18.46 15.66
CA ALA A 38 21.05 19.20 15.47
C ALA A 38 21.70 19.65 16.79
N LYS A 39 20.90 19.95 17.84
CA LYS A 39 21.42 20.29 19.17
C LYS A 39 22.21 19.15 19.81
N SER A 40 21.89 17.91 19.44
CA SER A 40 22.59 16.70 19.88
C SER A 40 23.76 16.32 18.97
N LYS A 41 24.17 17.20 18.04
CA LYS A 41 25.18 16.95 16.99
C LYS A 41 24.82 15.81 16.04
N ALA A 42 23.55 15.40 16.00
CA ALA A 42 23.06 14.48 14.98
C ALA A 42 22.86 15.25 13.67
N GLU A 43 23.25 14.66 12.55
CA GLU A 43 23.04 15.19 11.21
C GLU A 43 22.01 14.33 10.50
N VAL A 44 21.01 14.96 9.90
CA VAL A 44 19.85 14.26 9.30
C VAL A 44 19.50 14.91 7.97
N ALA A 45 19.18 14.09 6.98
CA ALA A 45 18.58 14.52 5.72
C ALA A 45 17.44 13.59 5.36
N CYS A 46 16.31 14.16 4.96
CA CYS A 46 15.12 13.45 4.54
C CYS A 46 14.68 13.98 3.17
N ILE A 47 14.28 13.05 2.29
CA ILE A 47 13.68 13.35 0.99
C ILE A 47 12.26 12.78 1.06
N ALA A 48 11.26 13.61 0.79
CA ALA A 48 9.89 13.19 0.61
C ALA A 48 9.43 13.55 -0.80
N VAL A 49 8.67 12.65 -1.43
CA VAL A 49 8.10 12.84 -2.76
C VAL A 49 6.59 12.71 -2.61
N TYR A 50 5.84 13.68 -3.13
CA TYR A 50 4.39 13.66 -3.17
C TYR A 50 3.94 14.19 -4.52
N GLU A 51 3.21 13.37 -5.29
CA GLU A 51 2.88 13.66 -6.68
C GLU A 51 4.17 14.03 -7.47
N THR A 52 4.28 15.27 -7.95
CA THR A 52 5.46 15.80 -8.65
C THR A 52 6.43 16.56 -7.76
N ASP A 53 6.05 16.82 -6.50
CA ASP A 53 6.80 17.68 -5.59
C ASP A 53 7.81 16.89 -4.78
N VAL A 54 9.02 17.45 -4.66
CA VAL A 54 10.11 16.89 -3.87
C VAL A 54 10.45 17.84 -2.73
N PHE A 55 10.27 17.36 -1.50
CA PHE A 55 10.57 18.09 -0.28
C PHE A 55 11.87 17.58 0.33
N VAL A 56 12.75 18.50 0.71
CA VAL A 56 14.00 18.17 1.40
C VAL A 56 14.01 18.87 2.75
N VAL A 57 13.97 18.07 3.81
CA VAL A 57 14.09 18.53 5.20
C VAL A 57 15.31 17.89 5.85
N GLY A 58 15.83 18.51 6.91
CA GLY A 58 17.05 18.05 7.53
C GLY A 58 17.78 19.13 8.30
N THR A 59 18.88 18.74 8.92
CA THR A 59 19.86 19.67 9.49
C THR A 59 20.51 20.49 8.38
N GLU A 60 21.20 21.58 8.73
CA GLU A 60 21.84 22.46 7.73
C GLU A 60 22.78 21.67 6.81
N ARG A 61 23.63 20.80 7.37
CA ARG A 61 24.54 19.98 6.57
C ARG A 61 23.81 18.91 5.76
N GLY A 62 22.84 18.23 6.36
CA GLY A 62 22.08 17.18 5.67
C GLY A 62 21.31 17.74 4.47
N ARG A 63 20.64 18.88 4.66
CA ARG A 63 19.90 19.56 3.59
C ARG A 63 20.84 20.09 2.50
N ALA A 64 21.97 20.67 2.88
CA ALA A 64 22.98 21.15 1.93
C ALA A 64 23.57 20.00 1.08
N PHE A 65 23.85 18.86 1.71
CA PHE A 65 24.36 17.67 1.03
C PHE A 65 23.37 17.16 -0.02
N VAL A 66 22.11 16.95 0.35
CA VAL A 66 21.07 16.46 -0.56
C VAL A 66 20.74 17.48 -1.65
N ASN A 67 20.82 18.78 -1.37
CA ASN A 67 20.62 19.81 -2.39
C ASN A 67 21.77 19.92 -3.38
N THR A 68 23.00 19.63 -2.96
CA THR A 68 24.16 19.55 -3.85
C THR A 68 24.08 18.31 -4.74
N ARG A 69 23.55 17.22 -4.20
CA ARG A 69 23.43 15.91 -4.86
C ARG A 69 22.02 15.65 -5.36
N LYS A 70 21.65 16.34 -6.44
CA LYS A 70 20.34 16.20 -7.09
C LYS A 70 20.11 14.81 -7.69
N ASP A 71 21.17 14.03 -7.88
CA ASP A 71 21.09 12.61 -8.25
C ASP A 71 20.30 11.79 -7.22
N PHE A 72 20.52 11.99 -5.92
CA PHE A 72 19.73 11.27 -4.91
C PHE A 72 18.23 11.58 -4.97
N GLN A 73 17.87 12.85 -5.20
CA GLN A 73 16.48 13.25 -5.34
C GLN A 73 15.85 12.60 -6.58
N LYS A 74 16.56 12.62 -7.72
CA LYS A 74 16.10 12.02 -8.97
C LYS A 74 15.99 10.50 -8.88
N ASP A 75 16.99 9.83 -8.31
CA ASP A 75 17.00 8.38 -8.16
C ASP A 75 15.86 7.92 -7.25
N PHE A 76 15.57 8.68 -6.18
CA PHE A 76 14.45 8.37 -5.30
C PHE A 76 13.09 8.59 -5.96
N VAL A 77 12.90 9.70 -6.68
CA VAL A 77 11.68 9.92 -7.49
C VAL A 77 11.50 8.80 -8.51
N LYS A 78 12.57 8.43 -9.22
CA LYS A 78 12.55 7.33 -10.19
C LYS A 78 12.14 6.02 -9.53
N TYR A 79 12.71 5.69 -8.38
CA TYR A 79 12.34 4.50 -7.62
C TYR A 79 10.85 4.50 -7.23
N CYS A 80 10.31 5.62 -6.74
CA CYS A 80 8.90 5.73 -6.39
C CYS A 80 7.99 5.48 -7.59
N VAL A 81 8.30 6.06 -8.75
CA VAL A 81 7.53 5.86 -9.99
C VAL A 81 7.65 4.42 -10.49
N GLU A 82 8.86 3.84 -10.51
CA GLU A 82 9.06 2.45 -10.94
C GLU A 82 8.33 1.44 -10.04
N GLU A 83 8.28 1.69 -8.73
CA GLU A 83 7.52 0.85 -7.80
C GLU A 83 6.01 1.02 -7.97
N GLU A 84 5.53 2.25 -8.23
CA GLU A 84 4.12 2.51 -8.55
C GLU A 84 3.71 1.88 -9.89
N GLU A 85 4.58 1.95 -10.91
CA GLU A 85 4.39 1.28 -12.20
C GLU A 85 4.43 -0.24 -12.05
N LYS A 86 5.33 -0.81 -11.25
CA LYS A 86 5.32 -2.26 -10.96
C LYS A 86 4.07 -2.67 -10.20
N ALA A 87 3.63 -1.90 -9.22
CA ALA A 87 2.38 -2.15 -8.54
C ALA A 87 1.20 -2.07 -9.53
N ALA A 88 1.17 -1.06 -10.39
CA ALA A 88 0.17 -0.89 -11.43
C ALA A 88 0.22 -2.00 -12.49
N GLU A 89 1.40 -2.51 -12.87
CA GLU A 89 1.59 -3.63 -13.79
C GLU A 89 1.23 -4.97 -13.13
N MET A 90 1.46 -5.15 -11.81
CA MET A 90 0.85 -6.25 -11.04
C MET A 90 -0.69 -6.14 -11.00
N HIS A 91 -1.23 -4.93 -11.07
CA HIS A 91 -2.66 -4.67 -11.25
C HIS A 91 -3.13 -4.79 -12.71
N LYS A 92 -2.26 -4.63 -13.72
CA LYS A 92 -2.57 -4.67 -15.17
C LYS A 92 -2.27 -6.02 -15.83
N MET A 93 -1.46 -6.87 -15.20
CA MET A 93 -1.38 -8.30 -15.49
C MET A 93 -2.69 -9.02 -15.09
N LYS A 94 -3.67 -8.29 -14.54
CA LYS A 94 -5.08 -8.71 -14.46
C LYS A 94 -5.91 -8.42 -15.72
N SER A 95 -5.35 -7.82 -16.79
CA SER A 95 -6.14 -7.46 -17.99
C SER A 95 -5.50 -7.73 -19.37
N THR A 96 -4.33 -8.38 -19.47
CA THR A 96 -3.80 -8.78 -20.80
C THR A 96 -3.43 -10.26 -20.83
N THR A 97 -4.42 -11.08 -21.20
CA THR A 97 -4.18 -12.40 -21.76
C THR A 97 -3.48 -12.25 -23.12
N GLN A 98 -2.25 -12.74 -23.28
CA GLN A 98 -1.89 -13.68 -24.36
C GLN A 98 -0.40 -14.06 -24.35
N ALA A 99 -0.17 -15.39 -24.33
CA ALA A 99 0.96 -16.10 -24.94
C ALA A 99 2.34 -16.10 -24.23
N ASN A 100 2.47 -16.76 -23.07
CA ASN A 100 3.60 -17.68 -22.85
C ASN A 100 3.34 -18.65 -21.69
N ARG A 101 3.21 -19.95 -21.95
CA ARG A 101 2.21 -20.79 -21.26
C ARG A 101 2.70 -21.98 -20.42
N MET A 102 3.97 -22.10 -20.02
CA MET A 102 4.40 -23.38 -19.40
C MET A 102 5.35 -23.32 -18.18
N SER A 103 5.86 -22.17 -17.75
CA SER A 103 6.75 -22.12 -16.56
C SER A 103 6.37 -21.07 -15.51
N VAL A 104 5.39 -20.22 -15.79
CA VAL A 104 4.94 -19.16 -14.86
C VAL A 104 3.83 -19.67 -13.92
N ASP A 105 3.12 -20.72 -14.33
CA ASP A 105 1.91 -21.25 -13.67
C ASP A 105 2.18 -21.73 -12.22
N ALA A 106 3.24 -22.49 -11.96
CA ALA A 106 3.48 -23.04 -10.62
C ALA A 106 3.75 -21.98 -9.54
N VAL A 107 4.48 -20.90 -9.88
CA VAL A 107 4.82 -19.82 -8.94
C VAL A 107 3.59 -18.95 -8.68
N GLU A 108 2.78 -18.69 -9.70
CA GLU A 108 1.51 -17.95 -9.59
C GLU A 108 0.48 -18.71 -8.75
N ILE A 109 0.39 -20.03 -8.92
CA ILE A 109 -0.49 -20.90 -8.13
C ILE A 109 -0.08 -20.86 -6.65
N GLU A 110 1.22 -20.98 -6.37
CA GLU A 110 1.73 -20.97 -5.00
C GLU A 110 1.52 -19.61 -4.33
N THR A 111 1.70 -18.52 -5.06
CA THR A 111 1.41 -17.17 -4.56
C THR A 111 -0.08 -16.93 -4.33
N LEU A 112 -0.96 -17.46 -5.17
CA LEU A 112 -2.41 -17.38 -4.96
C LEU A 112 -2.84 -18.15 -3.71
N ARG A 113 -2.35 -19.39 -3.54
CA ARG A 113 -2.61 -20.21 -2.35
C ARG A 113 -2.13 -19.51 -1.08
N LYS A 114 -0.93 -18.94 -1.10
CA LYS A 114 -0.40 -18.15 0.01
C LYS A 114 -1.25 -16.93 0.33
N THR A 115 -1.73 -16.22 -0.70
CA THR A 115 -2.60 -15.06 -0.52
C THR A 115 -3.92 -15.44 0.15
N VAL A 116 -4.51 -16.57 -0.25
CA VAL A 116 -5.74 -17.09 0.37
C VAL A 116 -5.48 -17.52 1.82
N GLU A 117 -4.36 -18.19 2.10
CA GLU A 117 -3.95 -18.57 3.47
C GLU A 117 -3.78 -17.35 4.38
N ASP A 118 -3.05 -16.34 3.92
CA ASP A 118 -2.81 -15.10 4.67
C ASP A 118 -4.14 -14.37 4.94
N TYR A 119 -5.06 -14.37 3.96
CA TYR A 119 -6.38 -13.77 4.11
C TYR A 119 -7.25 -14.51 5.14
N PHE A 120 -7.26 -15.85 5.10
CA PHE A 120 -7.98 -16.65 6.09
C PHE A 120 -7.41 -16.45 7.50
N CYS A 121 -6.09 -16.39 7.65
CA CYS A 121 -5.43 -16.08 8.93
C CYS A 121 -5.80 -14.70 9.46
N PHE A 122 -5.90 -13.70 8.57
CA PHE A 122 -6.34 -12.36 8.92
C PHE A 122 -7.81 -12.33 9.38
N CYS A 123 -8.71 -12.94 8.59
CA CYS A 123 -10.14 -13.03 8.93
C CYS A 123 -10.37 -13.75 10.26
N TYR A 124 -9.66 -14.85 10.50
CA TYR A 124 -9.77 -15.60 11.75
C TYR A 124 -9.22 -14.79 12.94
N GLY A 125 -8.07 -14.12 12.79
CA GLY A 125 -7.55 -13.21 13.81
C GLY A 125 -8.55 -12.11 14.17
N LYS A 126 -9.16 -11.49 13.15
CA LYS A 126 -10.19 -10.46 13.33
C LYS A 126 -11.44 -11.01 14.04
N ALA A 127 -11.90 -12.21 13.68
CA ALA A 127 -13.04 -12.86 14.34
C ALA A 127 -12.77 -13.18 15.83
N LEU A 128 -11.51 -13.45 16.18
CA LEU A 128 -11.05 -13.62 17.56
C LEU A 128 -10.80 -12.30 18.30
N GLY A 129 -10.97 -11.14 17.65
CA GLY A 129 -10.68 -9.82 18.23
C GLY A 129 -9.19 -9.53 18.42
N LYS A 130 -8.30 -10.22 17.68
CA LYS A 130 -6.86 -10.01 17.74
C LYS A 130 -6.40 -9.05 16.64
N SER A 131 -5.42 -8.20 16.97
CA SER A 131 -4.80 -7.26 16.01
C SER A 131 -3.69 -7.89 15.16
N THR A 132 -3.32 -9.14 15.45
CA THR A 132 -2.29 -9.90 14.73
C THR A 132 -2.93 -10.98 13.87
N VAL A 133 -2.24 -11.39 12.80
CA VAL A 133 -2.62 -12.58 12.04
C VAL A 133 -2.58 -13.83 12.93
N VAL A 134 -3.56 -14.72 12.78
CA VAL A 134 -3.67 -15.95 13.59
C VAL A 134 -3.85 -17.13 12.64
N PRO A 135 -2.98 -18.16 12.71
CA PRO A 135 -3.13 -19.36 11.90
C PRO A 135 -4.50 -20.02 12.08
N VAL A 136 -5.10 -20.45 10.98
CA VAL A 136 -6.43 -21.06 10.99
C VAL A 136 -6.34 -22.54 11.37
N PRO A 137 -7.07 -23.01 12.39
CA PRO A 137 -7.05 -24.42 12.78
C PRO A 137 -8.04 -25.23 11.94
N TYR A 138 -7.74 -25.45 10.66
CA TYR A 138 -8.63 -26.10 9.69
C TYR A 138 -9.18 -27.44 10.17
N GLU A 139 -8.37 -28.31 10.77
CA GLU A 139 -8.80 -29.63 11.23
C GLU A 139 -9.84 -29.55 12.36
N LYS A 140 -9.74 -28.51 13.21
CA LYS A 140 -10.68 -28.31 14.31
C LYS A 140 -11.99 -27.74 13.79
N MET A 141 -11.93 -26.77 12.88
CA MET A 141 -13.10 -26.15 12.27
C MET A 141 -13.88 -27.13 11.38
N LEU A 142 -13.18 -28.01 10.67
CA LEU A 142 -13.82 -29.04 9.84
C LEU A 142 -14.46 -30.15 10.69
N ARG A 143 -13.90 -30.45 11.87
CA ARG A 143 -14.46 -31.42 12.82
C ARG A 143 -15.67 -30.87 13.57
N ASP A 144 -15.63 -29.59 13.92
CA ASP A 144 -16.71 -28.89 14.63
C ASP A 144 -17.10 -27.60 13.90
N GLN A 145 -18.01 -27.75 12.93
CA GLN A 145 -18.50 -26.65 12.10
C GLN A 145 -19.42 -25.69 12.87
N SER A 146 -19.81 -26.02 14.11
CA SER A 146 -20.63 -25.14 14.95
C SER A 146 -19.79 -24.08 15.68
N ALA A 147 -18.50 -24.37 15.90
CA ALA A 147 -17.59 -23.47 16.62
C ALA A 147 -17.24 -22.21 15.81
N VAL A 148 -17.13 -22.34 14.48
CA VAL A 148 -16.83 -21.23 13.58
C VAL A 148 -17.64 -21.38 12.30
N VAL A 149 -18.46 -20.37 12.01
CA VAL A 149 -19.24 -20.29 10.77
C VAL A 149 -18.50 -19.44 9.76
N VAL A 150 -18.23 -19.99 8.58
CA VAL A 150 -17.60 -19.28 7.46
C VAL A 150 -18.69 -18.79 6.51
N GLN A 151 -18.62 -17.52 6.11
CA GLN A 151 -19.58 -16.89 5.20
C GLN A 151 -18.86 -16.09 4.11
N GLY A 152 -19.52 -15.88 2.97
CA GLY A 152 -18.99 -15.08 1.87
C GLY A 152 -18.04 -15.85 0.93
N LEU A 153 -17.99 -17.19 1.03
CA LEU A 153 -17.35 -18.01 0.01
C LEU A 153 -18.18 -18.01 -1.30
N PRO A 154 -17.55 -18.25 -2.46
CA PRO A 154 -18.26 -18.40 -3.72
C PRO A 154 -19.30 -19.54 -3.66
N GLU A 155 -20.33 -19.44 -4.52
CA GLU A 155 -21.39 -20.45 -4.57
C GLU A 155 -20.82 -21.83 -4.92
N GLY A 156 -21.21 -22.85 -4.13
CA GLY A 156 -20.72 -24.22 -4.32
C GLY A 156 -19.32 -24.50 -3.77
N VAL A 157 -18.64 -23.51 -3.17
CA VAL A 157 -17.29 -23.68 -2.60
C VAL A 157 -17.36 -23.91 -1.09
N ALA A 158 -16.88 -25.07 -0.66
CA ALA A 158 -16.75 -25.39 0.76
C ALA A 158 -15.44 -24.84 1.34
N PHE A 159 -15.48 -24.46 2.62
CA PHE A 159 -14.29 -24.05 3.34
C PHE A 159 -13.33 -25.23 3.52
N LYS A 160 -12.08 -25.10 3.04
CA LYS A 160 -10.99 -26.07 3.16
C LYS A 160 -9.63 -25.37 3.15
N HIS A 161 -8.57 -26.14 3.42
CA HIS A 161 -7.19 -25.66 3.33
C HIS A 161 -6.88 -25.12 1.92
N PRO A 162 -6.17 -23.98 1.77
CA PRO A 162 -5.93 -23.36 0.48
C PRO A 162 -5.25 -24.25 -0.56
N GLU A 163 -4.37 -25.14 -0.12
CA GLU A 163 -3.72 -26.13 -1.01
C GLU A 163 -4.69 -27.08 -1.71
N HIS A 164 -5.90 -27.25 -1.14
CA HIS A 164 -6.91 -28.15 -1.68
C HIS A 164 -7.93 -27.46 -2.60
N TYR A 165 -7.82 -26.14 -2.84
CA TYR A 165 -8.62 -25.50 -3.89
C TYR A 165 -8.05 -25.80 -5.27
N ASP A 166 -8.97 -25.95 -6.23
CA ASP A 166 -8.63 -26.04 -7.64
C ASP A 166 -8.31 -24.64 -8.16
N LEU A 167 -7.49 -24.54 -9.20
CA LEU A 167 -7.07 -23.24 -9.75
C LEU A 167 -8.21 -22.38 -10.28
N ALA A 168 -9.34 -23.01 -10.61
CA ALA A 168 -10.52 -22.35 -11.14
C ALA A 168 -11.53 -21.93 -10.06
N THR A 169 -11.24 -22.23 -8.78
CA THR A 169 -12.09 -21.87 -7.63
C THR A 169 -11.79 -20.46 -7.14
#